data_AF-A0A9W5XLF8-F1
#
_entry.id   AF-A0A9W5XLF8-F1
#
_cell.length_a   1.000
_cell.length_b   1.000
_cell.length_c   1.000
_cell.angle_alpha   90.00
_cell.angle_beta   90.00
_cell.angle_gamma   90.00
#
_symmetry.space_group_name_H-M   'P 1'
#
loop_
_entity.id
_entity.type
_entity.pdbx_description
1 polymer ?
#
loop_
_entity_poly.entity_id
_entity_poly.type
_entity_poly.pdbx_seq_one_letter_code
_entity_poly.pdbx_strand_id
1 'polypeptide(L)'
;MLSPQITLALPEVVTGIEEKAENLGWDAPPVLLALFHRHLVTGSPLHLIEVEPSPFALDLEPGSDSGLAGVLSLLAGFICIPENALELTDWLDATHRTFVGYALVFEGFQYTPYADYTYGDINTVPAMADAEVRIIAAIDTDGRCYETRRIRGEGPQPITVHDALTPNRLAGAIPDVLSRLVTATHHL
;
A
#
# COMPACT_ATOMS: atom_id res chain seq x y z
N MET A 1 -7.57 -15.00 -9.49
CA MET A 1 -6.30 -15.61 -9.07
C MET A 1 -5.19 -15.04 -9.92
N LEU A 2 -4.23 -14.36 -9.31
CA LEU A 2 -3.09 -13.79 -10.02
C LEU A 2 -2.19 -14.88 -10.59
N SER A 3 -1.45 -14.56 -11.65
CA SER A 3 -0.46 -15.48 -12.19
C SER A 3 0.72 -15.62 -11.20
N PRO A 4 1.37 -16.80 -11.14
CA PRO A 4 2.54 -17.01 -10.27
C PRO A 4 3.66 -15.98 -10.50
N GLN A 5 3.79 -15.49 -11.73
CA GLN A 5 4.80 -14.49 -12.10
C GLN A 5 4.51 -13.13 -11.44
N ILE A 6 3.24 -12.70 -11.38
CA ILE A 6 2.86 -11.47 -10.68
C ILE A 6 3.15 -11.61 -9.18
N THR A 7 2.76 -12.73 -8.58
CA THR A 7 3.02 -13.02 -7.17
C THR A 7 4.51 -13.01 -6.81
N LEU A 8 5.37 -13.49 -7.72
CA LEU A 8 6.83 -13.49 -7.55
C LEU A 8 7.47 -12.11 -7.75
N ALA A 9 6.86 -11.23 -8.56
CA ALA A 9 7.37 -9.89 -8.83
C ALA A 9 6.97 -8.85 -7.77
N LEU A 10 5.87 -9.07 -7.04
CA LEU A 10 5.39 -8.12 -6.02
C LEU A 10 6.42 -7.77 -4.94
N PRO A 11 7.22 -8.69 -4.40
CA PRO A 11 8.29 -8.33 -3.47
C PRO A 11 9.30 -7.33 -4.08
N GLU A 12 9.70 -7.49 -5.34
CA GLU A 12 10.62 -6.56 -6.00
C GLU A 12 9.99 -5.17 -6.16
N VAL A 13 8.70 -5.12 -6.46
CA VAL A 13 7.94 -3.86 -6.54
C VAL A 13 7.89 -3.16 -5.18
N VAL A 14 7.64 -3.90 -4.10
CA VAL A 14 7.63 -3.35 -2.73
C VAL A 14 9.00 -2.79 -2.36
N THR A 15 10.08 -3.50 -2.67
CA THR A 15 11.46 -3.00 -2.48
C THR A 15 11.69 -1.71 -3.25
N GLY A 16 11.30 -1.66 -4.54
CA GLY A 16 11.46 -0.45 -5.35
C GLY A 16 10.65 0.75 -4.85
N ILE A 17 9.47 0.52 -4.29
CA ILE A 17 8.66 1.56 -3.64
C ILE A 17 9.37 2.08 -2.37
N GLU A 18 9.91 1.18 -1.54
CA GLU A 18 10.66 1.54 -0.33
C GLU A 18 11.90 2.38 -0.67
N GLU A 19 12.71 1.92 -1.64
CA GLU A 19 13.90 2.65 -2.10
C GLU A 19 13.55 4.04 -2.63
N LYS A 20 12.45 4.16 -3.39
CA LYS A 20 11.98 5.46 -3.89
C LYS A 20 11.52 6.36 -2.76
N ALA A 21 10.79 5.82 -1.78
CA ALA A 21 10.37 6.58 -0.60
C ALA A 21 11.57 7.07 0.21
N GLU A 22 12.57 6.21 0.42
CA GLU A 22 13.81 6.60 1.11
C GLU A 22 14.54 7.73 0.39
N ASN A 23 14.64 7.67 -0.94
CA ASN A 23 15.28 8.74 -1.73
C ASN A 23 14.53 10.08 -1.66
N LEU A 24 13.23 10.06 -1.39
CA LEU A 24 12.41 11.27 -1.20
C LEU A 24 12.56 11.85 0.21
N GLY A 25 13.14 11.09 1.15
CA GLY A 25 13.31 11.48 2.54
C GLY A 25 12.12 11.06 3.41
N TRP A 26 12.18 11.52 4.66
CA TRP A 26 11.18 11.26 5.69
C TRP A 26 10.31 12.50 5.90
N ASP A 27 9.18 12.31 6.57
CA ASP A 27 8.07 13.24 6.76
C ASP A 27 7.11 13.30 5.57
N ALA A 28 6.94 12.18 4.89
CA ALA A 28 6.03 12.08 3.76
C ALA A 28 4.60 11.78 4.25
N PRO A 29 3.57 12.46 3.70
CA PRO A 29 2.19 12.08 3.99
C PRO A 29 1.92 10.65 3.47
N PRO A 30 0.99 9.90 4.07
CA PRO A 30 0.62 8.59 3.58
C PRO A 30 0.16 8.62 2.11
N VAL A 31 0.69 7.71 1.29
CA VAL A 31 0.37 7.62 -0.14
C VAL A 31 -0.19 6.25 -0.47
N LEU A 32 -1.33 6.24 -1.16
CA LEU A 32 -1.89 5.06 -1.81
C LEU A 32 -1.42 4.99 -3.26
N LEU A 33 -0.96 3.82 -3.68
CA LEU A 33 -0.47 3.52 -5.02
C LEU A 33 -1.27 2.35 -5.59
N ALA A 34 -1.73 2.43 -6.84
CA ALA A 34 -2.22 1.25 -7.55
C ALA A 34 -1.09 0.55 -8.28
N LEU A 35 -1.22 -0.77 -8.30
CA LEU A 35 -0.33 -1.69 -9.00
C LEU A 35 -1.08 -2.22 -10.22
N PHE A 36 -0.49 -2.04 -11.39
CA PHE A 36 -1.05 -2.48 -12.65
C PHE A 36 -0.09 -3.40 -13.37
N HIS A 37 -0.59 -4.53 -13.83
CA HIS A 37 0.14 -5.44 -14.70
C HIS A 37 -0.08 -5.08 -16.16
N ARG A 38 1.01 -5.01 -16.92
CA ARG A 38 0.98 -4.83 -18.37
C ARG A 38 1.86 -5.85 -19.08
N HIS A 39 1.33 -6.42 -20.15
CA HIS A 39 2.14 -7.18 -21.10
C HIS A 39 2.93 -6.22 -21.98
N LEU A 40 4.26 -6.37 -22.01
CA LEU A 40 5.12 -5.54 -22.85
C LEU A 40 4.90 -5.80 -24.35
N VAL A 41 4.62 -7.07 -24.71
CA VAL A 41 4.27 -7.51 -26.06
C VAL A 41 3.28 -8.67 -25.95
N THR A 42 2.31 -8.75 -26.85
CA THR A 42 1.36 -9.88 -26.92
C THR A 42 2.11 -11.21 -27.04
N GLY A 43 1.89 -12.12 -26.07
CA GLY A 43 2.57 -13.42 -26.02
C GLY A 43 3.96 -13.42 -25.36
N SER A 44 4.45 -12.27 -24.86
CA SER A 44 5.71 -12.20 -24.12
C SER A 44 5.57 -12.76 -22.70
N PRO A 45 6.56 -13.53 -22.22
CA PRO A 45 6.66 -13.90 -20.81
C PRO A 45 7.19 -12.76 -19.92
N LEU A 46 7.53 -11.60 -20.52
CA LEU A 46 7.98 -10.43 -19.77
C LEU A 46 6.77 -9.63 -19.31
N HIS A 47 6.73 -9.35 -18.01
CA HIS A 47 5.67 -8.64 -17.33
C HIS A 47 6.25 -7.39 -16.66
N LEU A 48 5.52 -6.29 -16.73
CA LEU A 48 5.84 -5.07 -16.01
C LEU A 48 4.71 -4.80 -15.03
N ILE A 49 5.05 -4.64 -13.75
CA ILE A 49 4.16 -4.06 -12.77
C ILE A 49 4.44 -2.56 -12.75
N GLU A 50 3.50 -1.80 -13.27
CA GLU A 50 3.48 -0.35 -13.22
C GLU A 50 2.88 0.11 -11.90
N VAL A 51 3.48 1.13 -11.29
CA VAL A 51 3.05 1.71 -10.01
C VAL A 51 2.62 3.15 -10.25
N GLU A 52 1.37 3.46 -9.91
CA GLU A 52 0.82 4.80 -10.09
C GLU A 52 0.22 5.34 -8.79
N PRO A 53 0.36 6.65 -8.49
CA PRO A 53 -0.40 7.28 -7.43
C PRO A 53 -1.90 7.06 -7.64
N SER A 54 -2.59 6.69 -6.57
CA SER A 54 -4.04 6.69 -6.57
C SER A 54 -4.55 8.13 -6.76
N PRO A 55 -5.68 8.35 -7.46
CA PRO A 55 -6.33 9.66 -7.50
C PRO A 55 -6.86 10.07 -6.13
N PHE A 56 -6.90 9.15 -5.16
CA PHE A 56 -7.38 9.39 -3.81
C PHE A 56 -6.25 9.76 -2.87
N ALA A 57 -6.34 10.97 -2.32
CA ALA A 57 -5.46 11.41 -1.25
C ALA A 57 -5.95 10.85 0.08
N LEU A 58 -5.02 10.38 0.91
CA LEU A 58 -5.28 10.10 2.31
C LEU A 58 -5.09 11.40 3.08
N ASP A 59 -6.16 11.92 3.69
CA ASP A 59 -6.11 13.11 4.54
C ASP A 59 -5.52 12.73 5.91
N LEU A 60 -4.24 12.38 5.91
CA LEU A 60 -3.49 11.92 7.07
C LEU A 60 -2.16 12.67 7.16
N GLU A 61 -1.80 13.04 8.37
CA GLU A 61 -0.52 13.68 8.66
C GLU A 61 0.60 12.63 8.85
N PRO A 62 1.84 12.95 8.44
CA PRO A 62 3.02 12.17 8.82
C PRO A 62 3.09 11.94 10.32
N GLY A 63 3.51 10.74 10.74
CA GLY A 63 3.68 10.44 12.15
C GLY A 63 2.39 10.15 12.92
N SER A 64 1.20 10.20 12.28
CA SER A 64 -0.07 9.87 12.94
C SER A 64 -0.03 8.47 13.58
N ASP A 65 -0.66 8.31 14.76
CA ASP A 65 -0.77 7.02 15.49
C ASP A 65 -1.73 6.02 14.81
N SER A 66 -1.80 6.10 13.48
CA SER A 66 -2.55 5.20 12.64
C SER A 66 -1.64 4.00 12.35
N GLY A 67 -1.64 3.01 13.24
CA GLY A 67 -1.04 1.71 12.92
C GLY A 67 -1.60 1.16 11.59
N LEU A 68 -0.87 0.25 10.91
CA LEU A 68 -1.25 -0.30 9.60
C LEU A 68 -2.74 -0.72 9.52
N ALA A 69 -3.25 -1.35 10.58
CA ALA A 69 -4.66 -1.75 10.65
C ALA A 69 -5.65 -0.56 10.59
N GLY A 70 -5.30 0.57 11.20
CA GLY A 70 -6.07 1.81 11.15
C GLY A 70 -6.09 2.41 9.74
N VAL A 71 -4.94 2.53 9.09
CA VAL A 71 -4.87 3.06 7.71
C VAL A 71 -5.58 2.14 6.72
N LEU A 72 -5.42 0.82 6.86
CA LEU A 72 -6.15 -0.17 6.06
C LEU A 72 -7.66 -0.07 6.30
N SER A 73 -8.11 0.15 7.54
CA SER A 73 -9.53 0.35 7.85
C SER A 73 -10.08 1.63 7.23
N LEU A 74 -9.30 2.72 7.19
CA LEU A 74 -9.66 3.95 6.51
C LEU A 74 -9.77 3.74 4.99
N LEU A 75 -8.82 3.03 4.38
CA LEU A 75 -8.88 2.62 2.99
C LEU A 75 -10.13 1.77 2.69
N ALA A 76 -10.47 0.84 3.59
CA ALA A 76 -11.71 0.06 3.50
C ALA A 76 -12.94 0.95 3.46
N GLY A 77 -13.04 1.86 4.44
CA GLY A 77 -14.15 2.78 4.58
C GLY A 77 -14.28 3.69 3.37
N PHE A 78 -13.14 4.18 2.86
CA PHE A 78 -13.08 5.01 1.66
C PHE A 78 -13.62 4.30 0.43
N ILE A 79 -13.18 3.07 0.18
CA ILE A 79 -13.60 2.29 -1.00
C ILE A 79 -15.05 1.79 -0.85
N CYS A 80 -15.55 1.61 0.37
CA CYS A 80 -16.95 1.26 0.65
C CYS A 80 -17.96 2.35 0.30
N ILE A 81 -17.52 3.59 0.09
CA ILE A 81 -18.39 4.72 -0.27
C ILE A 81 -18.86 4.51 -1.73
N PRO A 82 -20.18 4.37 -1.98
CA PRO A 82 -20.71 4.07 -3.31
C PRO A 82 -20.28 5.05 -4.41
N GLU A 83 -20.18 6.34 -4.06
CA GLU A 83 -19.74 7.41 -4.97
C GLU A 83 -18.28 7.20 -5.39
N ASN A 84 -17.40 6.87 -4.43
CA ASN A 84 -15.99 6.59 -4.70
C ASN A 84 -15.81 5.30 -5.50
N ALA A 85 -16.71 4.33 -5.34
CA ALA A 85 -16.62 3.06 -6.04
C ALA A 85 -16.74 3.22 -7.56
N LEU A 86 -17.60 4.12 -8.04
CA LEU A 86 -17.76 4.40 -9.47
C LEU A 86 -16.52 5.10 -10.05
N GLU A 87 -16.06 6.16 -9.40
CA GLU A 87 -14.83 6.86 -9.82
C GLU A 87 -13.61 5.94 -9.81
N LEU A 88 -13.55 5.04 -8.83
CA LEU A 88 -12.51 4.05 -8.73
C LEU A 88 -12.59 3.02 -9.86
N THR A 89 -13.78 2.52 -10.18
CA THR A 89 -13.97 1.62 -11.33
C THR A 89 -13.57 2.30 -12.64
N ASP A 90 -14.04 3.51 -12.89
CA ASP A 90 -13.69 4.27 -14.10
C ASP A 90 -12.18 4.49 -14.22
N TRP A 91 -11.50 4.81 -13.11
CA TRP A 91 -10.06 4.98 -13.09
C TRP A 91 -9.30 3.68 -13.37
N LEU A 92 -9.74 2.56 -12.77
CA LEU A 92 -9.13 1.25 -13.01
C LEU A 92 -9.33 0.79 -14.46
N ASP A 93 -10.50 1.05 -15.04
CA ASP A 93 -10.88 0.65 -16.41
C ASP A 93 -10.25 1.52 -17.50
N ALA A 94 -9.91 2.78 -17.19
CA ALA A 94 -9.36 3.74 -18.16
C ALA A 94 -7.98 3.32 -18.74
N THR A 95 -7.37 2.27 -18.20
CA THR A 95 -5.99 1.90 -18.50
C THR A 95 -6.00 0.48 -19.06
N HIS A 96 -5.41 0.25 -20.24
CA HIS A 96 -5.35 -1.08 -20.89
C HIS A 96 -4.41 -2.06 -20.14
N ARG A 97 -4.53 -2.12 -18.83
CA ARG A 97 -3.67 -2.81 -17.88
C ARG A 97 -4.57 -3.58 -16.92
N THR A 98 -4.05 -4.65 -16.35
CA THR A 98 -4.77 -5.44 -15.38
C THR A 98 -4.45 -4.92 -13.98
N PHE A 99 -5.44 -4.50 -13.22
CA PHE A 99 -5.23 -4.15 -11.82
C PHE A 99 -4.77 -5.39 -11.02
N VAL A 100 -3.70 -5.25 -10.22
CA VAL A 100 -3.14 -6.36 -9.42
C VAL A 100 -3.14 -6.11 -7.92
N GLY A 101 -3.39 -4.88 -7.48
CA GLY A 101 -3.44 -4.57 -6.05
C GLY A 101 -3.14 -3.11 -5.73
N TYR A 102 -3.10 -2.80 -4.44
CA TYR A 102 -2.67 -1.51 -3.91
C TYR A 102 -1.37 -1.65 -3.15
N ALA A 103 -0.56 -0.59 -3.11
CA ALA A 103 0.50 -0.40 -2.14
C ALA A 103 0.25 0.87 -1.33
N LEU A 104 0.48 0.79 -0.02
CA LEU A 104 0.44 1.92 0.90
C LEU A 104 1.86 2.19 1.38
N VAL A 105 2.26 3.46 1.34
CA VAL A 105 3.47 3.96 1.99
C VAL A 105 3.05 4.93 3.07
N PHE A 106 3.49 4.72 4.31
CA PHE A 106 3.25 5.67 5.39
C PHE A 106 4.36 5.63 6.43
N GLU A 107 4.46 6.73 7.17
CA GLU A 107 5.46 6.93 8.21
C GLU A 107 4.78 7.19 9.54
N GLY A 108 5.29 6.55 10.58
CA GLY A 108 4.74 6.57 11.92
C GLY A 108 5.79 6.21 12.95
N PHE A 109 5.34 5.75 14.11
CA PHE A 109 6.21 5.30 15.19
C PHE A 109 6.00 3.81 15.45
N GLN A 110 7.10 3.08 15.68
CA GLN A 110 7.02 1.68 16.10
C GLN A 110 6.45 1.53 17.51
N TYR A 111 6.56 2.59 18.33
CA TYR A 111 6.12 2.67 19.71
C TYR A 111 5.28 3.93 19.93
N THR A 112 4.72 4.10 21.13
CA THR A 112 3.99 5.32 21.48
C THR A 112 4.90 6.55 21.32
N PRO A 113 4.47 7.59 20.57
CA PRO A 113 5.22 8.85 20.48
C PRO A 113 5.41 9.49 21.86
N TYR A 114 6.42 10.35 22.02
CA TYR A 114 6.61 11.12 23.25
C TYR A 114 5.46 12.12 23.47
N ALA A 115 5.20 12.47 24.72
CA ALA A 115 3.98 13.19 25.14
C ALA A 115 3.76 14.57 24.48
N ASP A 116 4.81 15.22 23.96
CA ASP A 116 4.75 16.55 23.34
C ASP A 116 4.89 16.51 21.81
N TYR A 117 4.83 15.33 21.19
CA TYR A 117 4.88 15.21 19.74
C TYR A 117 3.61 15.80 19.09
N THR A 118 3.80 16.67 18.11
CA THR A 118 2.72 17.18 17.26
C THR A 118 2.85 16.50 15.89
N TYR A 119 1.76 15.90 15.41
CA TYR A 119 1.72 15.24 14.10
C TYR A 119 2.09 16.22 12.97
N GLY A 120 2.73 15.69 11.92
CA GLY A 120 3.11 16.46 10.74
C GLY A 120 4.54 17.01 10.70
N ASP A 121 5.41 16.62 11.64
CA ASP A 121 6.86 16.91 11.56
C ASP A 121 7.69 15.78 12.20
N ILE A 122 7.78 14.62 11.53
CA ILE A 122 8.59 13.48 11.98
C ILE A 122 10.10 13.82 11.99
N ASN A 123 10.51 14.86 11.25
CA ASN A 123 11.90 15.28 11.16
C ASN A 123 12.41 16.00 12.41
N THR A 124 11.52 16.53 13.25
CA THR A 124 11.89 17.14 14.55
C THR A 124 12.36 16.12 15.59
N VAL A 125 12.12 14.82 15.36
CA VAL A 125 12.55 13.75 16.26
C VAL A 125 14.02 13.40 15.96
N PRO A 126 14.91 13.38 16.98
CA PRO A 126 16.25 12.85 16.81
C PRO A 126 16.18 11.39 16.37
N ALA A 127 16.85 11.06 15.28
CA ALA A 127 16.92 9.68 14.80
C ALA A 127 17.33 8.73 15.94
N MET A 128 16.55 7.66 16.13
CA MET A 128 16.69 6.66 17.19
C MET A 128 16.24 7.05 18.61
N ALA A 129 15.50 8.15 18.80
CA ALA A 129 14.90 8.46 20.10
C ALA A 129 13.68 7.57 20.40
N ASP A 130 12.84 7.29 19.40
CA ASP A 130 11.67 6.40 19.45
C ASP A 130 11.40 5.93 18.01
N ALA A 131 11.78 4.68 17.68
CA ALA A 131 11.98 4.19 16.31
C ALA A 131 10.92 4.67 15.29
N GLU A 132 11.23 5.77 14.60
CA GLU A 132 10.41 6.27 13.49
C GLU A 132 10.45 5.19 12.41
N VAL A 133 9.27 4.76 11.97
CA VAL A 133 9.12 3.62 11.07
C VAL A 133 8.40 4.03 9.81
N ARG A 134 8.97 3.68 8.66
CA ARG A 134 8.28 3.68 7.38
C ARG A 134 7.75 2.28 7.13
N ILE A 135 6.47 2.18 6.82
CA ILE A 135 5.81 0.92 6.51
C ILE A 135 5.36 0.99 5.05
N ILE A 136 5.72 -0.04 4.29
CA ILE A 136 5.22 -0.27 2.93
C ILE A 136 4.44 -1.58 2.96
N ALA A 137 3.17 -1.52 2.61
CA ALA A 137 2.30 -2.68 2.54
C ALA A 137 1.61 -2.74 1.18
N ALA A 138 1.88 -3.79 0.40
CA ALA A 138 1.15 -4.08 -0.82
C ALA A 138 0.14 -5.20 -0.60
N ILE A 139 -1.11 -4.99 -1.00
CA ILE A 139 -2.18 -5.98 -0.94
C ILE A 139 -2.59 -6.35 -2.37
N ASP A 140 -2.40 -7.62 -2.72
CA ASP A 140 -2.75 -8.13 -4.04
C ASP A 140 -4.25 -8.48 -4.13
N THR A 141 -4.73 -8.69 -5.36
CA THR A 141 -6.12 -9.08 -5.63
C THR A 141 -6.50 -10.48 -5.12
N ASP A 142 -5.52 -11.31 -4.76
CA ASP A 142 -5.74 -12.60 -4.12
C ASP A 142 -5.82 -12.48 -2.58
N GLY A 143 -5.61 -11.28 -2.03
CA GLY A 143 -5.68 -10.98 -0.59
C GLY A 143 -4.39 -11.22 0.18
N ARG A 144 -3.24 -11.37 -0.51
CA ARG A 144 -1.93 -11.47 0.14
C ARG A 144 -1.39 -10.09 0.48
N CYS A 145 -0.78 -9.94 1.65
CA CYS A 145 -0.06 -8.74 2.05
C CYS A 145 1.45 -8.94 1.95
N TYR A 146 2.14 -8.00 1.32
CA TYR A 146 3.59 -7.91 1.22
C TYR A 146 4.03 -6.68 1.98
N GLU A 147 4.67 -6.89 3.13
CA GLU A 147 4.97 -5.82 4.07
C GLU A 147 6.47 -5.71 4.34
N THR A 148 7.00 -4.49 4.32
CA THR A 148 8.31 -4.19 4.90
C THR A 148 8.20 -2.98 5.82
N ARG A 149 9.05 -2.96 6.84
CA ARG A 149 9.12 -1.89 7.85
C ARG A 149 10.55 -1.45 7.97
N ARG A 150 10.84 -0.18 7.74
CA ARG A 150 12.19 0.36 7.91
C ARG A 150 12.20 1.35 9.05
N ILE A 151 13.15 1.17 9.98
CA ILE A 151 13.42 2.16 11.03
C ILE A 151 14.35 3.23 10.44
N ARG A 152 14.08 4.49 10.76
CA ARG A 152 14.90 5.62 10.29
C ARG A 152 16.35 5.47 10.73
N GLY A 153 17.27 5.60 9.76
CA GLY A 153 18.70 5.41 9.98
C GLY A 153 19.16 3.94 9.92
N GLU A 154 18.24 2.98 9.79
CA GLU A 154 18.58 1.59 9.54
C GLU A 154 18.61 1.26 8.04
N GLY A 155 19.17 0.09 7.73
CA GLY A 155 19.15 -0.49 6.39
C GLY A 155 17.78 -1.06 6.00
N PRO A 156 17.63 -1.49 4.73
CA PRO A 156 16.41 -2.11 4.24
C PRO A 156 16.11 -3.41 5.02
N GLN A 157 14.83 -3.64 5.27
CA GLN A 157 14.35 -4.83 5.98
C GLN A 157 13.70 -5.82 5.01
N PRO A 158 13.76 -7.13 5.28
CA PRO A 158 13.18 -8.15 4.42
C PRO A 158 11.65 -8.02 4.37
N ILE A 159 11.07 -8.38 3.23
CA ILE A 159 9.63 -8.40 3.03
C ILE A 159 9.02 -9.61 3.73
N THR A 160 8.00 -9.35 4.53
CA THR A 160 7.14 -10.38 5.13
C THR A 160 5.90 -10.55 4.26
N VAL A 161 5.56 -11.81 3.96
CA VAL A 161 4.36 -12.15 3.18
C VAL A 161 3.30 -12.75 4.10
N HIS A 162 2.07 -12.27 3.99
CA HIS A 162 0.91 -12.78 4.71
C HIS A 162 -0.13 -13.32 3.72
N ASP A 163 -0.25 -14.65 3.63
CA ASP A 163 -1.10 -15.36 2.65
C ASP A 163 -2.62 -15.21 2.87
N ALA A 164 -3.02 -14.73 4.04
CA ALA A 164 -4.39 -14.36 4.32
C ALA A 164 -4.38 -13.30 5.41
N LEU A 165 -4.79 -12.09 5.06
CA LEU A 165 -5.16 -11.11 6.07
C LEU A 165 -6.46 -11.60 6.72
N THR A 166 -6.36 -12.24 7.89
CA THR A 166 -7.55 -12.76 8.60
C THR A 166 -8.57 -11.62 8.81
N PRO A 167 -9.88 -11.89 8.78
CA PRO A 167 -10.91 -10.86 8.98
C PRO A 167 -10.71 -10.02 10.26
N ASN A 168 -10.10 -10.59 11.30
CA ASN A 168 -9.74 -9.90 12.54
C ASN A 168 -8.56 -8.92 12.41
N ARG A 169 -7.71 -9.05 11.37
CA ARG A 169 -6.61 -8.13 11.06
C ARG A 169 -7.02 -6.99 10.12
N LEU A 170 -8.19 -7.09 9.48
CA LEU A 170 -8.69 -6.13 8.48
C LEU A 170 -10.11 -5.60 8.75
N ALA A 171 -10.72 -5.97 9.88
CA ALA A 171 -12.09 -5.60 10.24
C ALA A 171 -13.07 -5.64 9.04
N GLY A 172 -13.38 -6.85 8.56
CA GLY A 172 -14.68 -7.21 7.98
C GLY A 172 -15.19 -6.56 6.68
N ALA A 173 -14.58 -5.49 6.16
CA ALA A 173 -15.01 -4.82 4.93
C ALA A 173 -13.98 -4.93 3.79
N ILE A 174 -12.68 -5.04 4.11
CA ILE A 174 -11.60 -5.00 3.11
C ILE A 174 -11.59 -6.22 2.18
N PRO A 175 -11.71 -7.48 2.65
CA PRO A 175 -11.70 -8.63 1.75
C PRO A 175 -12.90 -8.66 0.81
N ASP A 176 -14.09 -8.27 1.28
CA ASP A 176 -15.30 -8.19 0.45
C ASP A 176 -15.21 -7.05 -0.58
N VAL A 177 -14.58 -5.94 -0.23
CA VAL A 177 -14.38 -4.80 -1.13
C VAL A 177 -13.27 -5.03 -2.14
N LEU A 178 -12.13 -5.58 -1.71
CA LEU A 178 -11.09 -6.06 -2.63
C LEU A 178 -11.65 -7.15 -3.53
N SER A 179 -12.43 -8.09 -2.99
CA SER A 179 -13.13 -9.11 -3.79
C SER A 179 -14.13 -8.48 -4.78
N ARG A 180 -14.87 -7.44 -4.40
CA ARG A 180 -15.79 -6.71 -5.32
C ARG A 180 -15.05 -5.92 -6.39
N LEU A 181 -13.92 -5.28 -6.05
CA LEU A 181 -13.02 -4.64 -7.01
C LEU A 181 -12.45 -5.64 -8.01
N VAL A 182 -11.99 -6.79 -7.50
CA VAL A 182 -11.46 -7.90 -8.31
C VAL A 182 -12.53 -8.50 -9.20
N THR A 183 -13.74 -8.70 -8.68
CA THR A 183 -14.89 -9.24 -9.43
C THR A 183 -15.33 -8.27 -10.52
N ALA A 184 -15.33 -6.96 -10.26
CA ALA A 184 -15.62 -5.94 -11.26
C ALA A 184 -14.59 -5.97 -12.42
N THR A 185 -13.31 -6.15 -12.10
CA THR A 185 -12.23 -6.27 -13.12
C THR A 185 -12.17 -7.64 -13.82
N HIS A 186 -12.87 -8.67 -13.32
CA HIS A 186 -12.94 -10.01 -13.93
C HIS A 186 -14.11 -10.19 -14.91
N HIS A 187 -14.98 -9.20 -15.06
CA HIS A 187 -16.07 -9.18 -16.04
C HIS A 187 -15.73 -8.42 -17.33
N LEU A 188 -14.44 -8.15 -17.56
CA LEU A 188 -13.88 -7.63 -18.81
C LEU A 188 -13.04 -8.69 -19.52
#